data_AF-A0A2E8PU52-F1
#
_entry.id   AF-A0A2E8PU52-F1
#
_cell.length_a   1.000
_cell.length_b   1.000
_cell.length_c   1.000
_cell.angle_alpha   90.00
_cell.angle_beta   90.00
_cell.angle_gamma   90.00
#
_symmetry.space_group_name_H-M   'P 1'
#
loop_
_entity.id
_entity.type
_entity.pdbx_description
1 polymer ?
#
loop_
_entity_poly.entity_id
_entity_poly.type
_entity_poly.pdbx_seq_one_letter_code
_entity_poly.pdbx_strand_id
1 'polypeptide(L)'
;MSDPGGWYYQLPAAIPDFGPLNEHFVRDLGAMFLIWGLALLWAAFSEKHRFVLLALIAMWNGLHALVHAFDTLRGLVASEHWLIDFPLVYSPTAIYVLLAWLARPGPARDEMSASASIGRAEQ
;
A
#
# COMPACT_ATOMS: atom_id res chain seq x y z
N MET A 1 5.27 18.71 5.97
CA MET A 1 6.58 18.26 6.51
C MET A 1 7.39 19.37 7.18
N SER A 2 6.92 20.62 7.19
CA SER A 2 7.64 21.73 7.82
C SER A 2 7.79 21.59 9.34
N ASP A 3 6.90 20.82 9.97
CA ASP A 3 6.95 20.48 11.39
C ASP A 3 6.92 18.95 11.60
N PRO A 4 8.08 18.28 11.55
CA PRO A 4 8.17 16.84 11.82
C PRO A 4 7.85 16.49 13.27
N GLY A 5 8.20 17.36 14.22
CA GLY A 5 7.97 17.14 15.64
C GLY A 5 6.49 17.12 15.98
N GLY A 6 5.72 18.08 15.46
CA GLY A 6 4.27 18.11 15.62
C GLY A 6 3.61 16.84 15.09
N TRP A 7 3.96 16.41 13.87
CA TRP A 7 3.45 15.15 13.32
C TRP A 7 3.81 13.95 14.20
N TYR A 8 5.05 13.89 14.68
CA TYR A 8 5.56 12.76 15.46
C TYR A 8 4.93 12.62 16.85
N TYR A 9 4.74 13.73 17.57
CA TYR A 9 4.25 13.71 18.95
C TYR A 9 2.73 13.89 19.07
N GLN A 10 2.07 14.53 18.10
CA GLN A 10 0.65 14.90 18.22
C GLN A 10 -0.28 13.99 17.43
N LEU A 11 0.24 13.22 16.45
CA LEU A 11 -0.59 12.25 15.76
C LEU A 11 -1.00 11.15 16.78
N PRO A 12 -2.30 10.81 16.90
CA PRO A 12 -2.80 9.81 17.84
C PRO A 12 -2.50 8.39 17.34
N ALA A 13 -1.22 8.10 17.11
CA ALA A 13 -0.69 6.85 16.58
C ALA A 13 0.47 6.32 17.43
N ALA A 14 0.73 6.92 18.60
CA ALA A 14 1.78 6.49 19.54
C ALA A 14 3.16 6.25 18.89
N ILE A 15 3.51 7.06 17.88
CA ILE A 15 4.77 6.94 17.12
C ILE A 15 6.02 6.95 18.02
N PRO A 16 6.08 7.72 19.14
CA PRO A 16 7.21 7.68 20.06
C PRO A 16 7.50 6.29 20.68
N ASP A 17 6.56 5.35 20.65
CA ASP A 17 6.78 3.99 21.18
C ASP A 17 7.79 3.20 20.32
N PHE A 18 7.99 3.58 19.05
CA PHE A 18 8.92 2.92 18.13
C PHE A 18 10.36 3.44 18.22
N GLY A 19 10.63 4.47 19.04
CA GLY A 19 11.98 5.01 19.24
C GLY A 19 12.01 6.53 19.46
N PRO A 20 13.18 7.17 19.43
CA PRO A 20 13.28 8.63 19.50
C PRO A 20 12.96 9.30 18.14
N LEU A 21 12.54 10.57 18.19
CA LEU A 21 12.31 11.38 16.98
C LEU A 21 13.57 11.43 16.11
N ASN A 22 13.42 10.99 14.86
CA ASN A 22 14.35 11.28 13.78
C ASN A 22 13.65 12.16 12.73
N GLU A 23 14.02 13.44 12.75
CA GLU A 23 13.47 14.47 11.88
C GLU A 23 13.67 14.21 10.38
N HIS A 24 14.78 13.57 10.00
CA HIS A 24 15.05 13.19 8.61
C HIS A 24 14.10 12.07 8.19
N PHE A 25 14.00 11.02 9.02
CA PHE A 25 13.10 9.88 8.78
C PHE A 25 11.64 10.31 8.60
N VAL A 26 11.14 11.24 9.44
CA VAL A 26 9.77 11.76 9.29
C VAL A 26 9.57 12.50 7.96
N ARG A 27 10.59 13.21 7.46
CA ARG A 27 10.52 13.88 6.14
C ARG A 27 10.53 12.86 4.99
N ASP A 28 11.30 11.78 5.12
CA ASP A 28 11.33 10.69 4.14
C ASP A 28 9.96 9.99 4.06
N LEU A 29 9.34 9.71 5.21
CA LEU A 29 7.96 9.18 5.26
C LEU A 29 6.97 10.12 4.57
N GLY A 30 7.10 11.42 4.83
CA GLY A 30 6.31 12.41 4.11
C GLY A 30 6.51 12.31 2.59
N ALA A 31 7.76 12.18 2.13
CA ALA A 31 8.06 12.16 0.69
C ALA A 31 7.45 10.90 0.05
N MET A 32 7.47 9.79 0.78
CA MET A 32 6.77 8.57 0.40
C MET A 32 5.25 8.77 0.28
N PHE A 33 4.61 9.43 1.25
CA PHE A 33 3.18 9.76 1.16
C PHE A 33 2.85 10.68 -0.03
N LEU A 34 3.71 11.64 -0.35
CA LEU A 34 3.54 12.49 -1.54
C LEU A 34 3.59 11.66 -2.82
N ILE A 35 4.56 10.75 -2.94
CA ILE A 35 4.68 9.83 -4.07
C ILE A 35 3.43 8.95 -4.19
N TRP A 36 2.92 8.43 -3.07
CA TRP A 36 1.68 7.63 -3.10
C TRP A 36 0.49 8.45 -3.54
N GLY A 37 0.34 9.67 -3.04
CA GLY A 37 -0.75 10.56 -3.47
C GLY A 37 -0.72 10.77 -4.98
N LEU A 38 0.45 11.04 -5.55
CA LEU A 38 0.63 11.20 -6.99
C LEU A 38 0.36 9.89 -7.77
N ALA A 39 0.83 8.75 -7.25
CA ALA A 39 0.59 7.45 -7.85
C ALA A 39 -0.90 7.04 -7.82
N LEU A 40 -1.62 7.34 -6.73
CA LEU A 40 -3.06 7.11 -6.61
C LEU A 40 -3.84 8.00 -7.56
N LEU A 41 -3.49 9.29 -7.65
CA LEU A 41 -4.08 10.20 -8.62
C LEU A 41 -3.86 9.68 -10.05
N TRP A 42 -2.65 9.24 -10.39
CA TRP A 42 -2.39 8.66 -11.70
C TRP A 42 -3.20 7.37 -11.93
N ALA A 43 -3.25 6.47 -10.95
CA ALA A 43 -4.02 5.24 -11.04
C ALA A 43 -5.54 5.50 -11.24
N ALA A 44 -6.07 6.59 -10.69
CA ALA A 44 -7.45 6.99 -10.89
C ALA A 44 -7.76 7.32 -12.36
N PHE A 45 -6.83 7.98 -13.07
CA PHE A 45 -7.03 8.46 -14.45
C PHE A 45 -6.40 7.56 -15.53
N SER A 46 -5.66 6.52 -15.17
CA SER A 46 -4.97 5.67 -16.15
C SER A 46 -5.24 4.18 -15.94
N GLU A 47 -6.20 3.62 -16.67
CA GLU A 47 -6.54 2.19 -16.62
C GLU A 47 -5.33 1.30 -16.95
N LYS A 48 -4.50 1.72 -17.91
CA LYS A 48 -3.27 1.01 -18.31
C LYS A 48 -2.29 0.81 -17.15
N HIS A 49 -2.12 1.81 -16.27
CA HIS A 49 -1.12 1.77 -15.20
C HIS A 49 -1.73 1.48 -13.83
N ARG A 50 -3.07 1.51 -13.70
CA ARG A 50 -3.81 1.38 -12.44
C ARG A 50 -3.37 0.17 -11.63
N PHE A 51 -3.31 -1.00 -12.26
CA PHE A 51 -2.89 -2.23 -11.58
C PHE A 51 -1.50 -2.12 -10.96
N VAL A 52 -0.49 -1.74 -11.76
CA VAL A 52 0.90 -1.70 -11.31
C VAL A 52 1.09 -0.67 -10.21
N LEU A 53 0.48 0.51 -10.34
CA LEU A 53 0.55 1.56 -9.33
C LEU A 53 -0.08 1.12 -8.00
N LEU A 54 -1.29 0.54 -8.06
CA LEU A 54 -1.96 0.02 -6.86
C LEU A 54 -1.21 -1.17 -6.25
N ALA A 55 -0.63 -2.05 -7.06
CA ALA A 55 0.14 -3.18 -6.59
C ALA A 55 1.41 -2.76 -5.85
N LEU A 56 2.13 -1.73 -6.35
CA LEU A 56 3.31 -1.20 -5.66
C LEU A 56 2.95 -0.54 -4.32
N ILE A 57 1.85 0.22 -4.28
CA ILE A 57 1.34 0.82 -3.04
C ILE A 57 0.93 -0.29 -2.06
N ALA A 58 0.19 -1.29 -2.52
CA ALA A 58 -0.23 -2.43 -1.71
C ALA A 58 0.97 -3.21 -1.17
N MET A 59 2.00 -3.44 -2.00
CA MET A 59 3.22 -4.13 -1.60
C MET A 59 3.95 -3.38 -0.50
N TRP A 60 4.16 -2.07 -0.65
CA TRP A 60 4.79 -1.30 0.43
C TRP A 60 3.98 -1.36 1.72
N ASN A 61 2.67 -1.09 1.64
CA ASN A 61 1.79 -1.09 2.82
C ASN A 61 1.78 -2.47 3.49
N GLY A 62 1.77 -3.55 2.71
CA GLY A 62 1.88 -4.92 3.21
C GLY A 62 3.19 -5.18 3.94
N LEU A 63 4.33 -4.82 3.35
CA LEU A 63 5.63 -4.96 4.02
C LEU A 63 5.71 -4.12 5.29
N HIS A 64 5.18 -2.90 5.27
CA HIS A 64 5.14 -2.03 6.44
C HIS A 64 4.25 -2.59 7.56
N ALA A 65 3.06 -3.10 7.22
CA ALA A 65 2.18 -3.76 8.18
C ALA A 65 2.83 -5.01 8.82
N LEU A 66 3.63 -5.75 8.06
CA LEU A 66 4.40 -6.88 8.60
C LEU A 66 5.48 -6.42 9.61
N VAL A 67 6.09 -5.25 9.42
CA VAL A 67 7.02 -4.67 10.40
C VAL A 67 6.29 -4.34 11.70
N HIS A 68 5.13 -3.67 11.64
CA HIS A 68 4.31 -3.40 12.83
C HIS A 68 3.92 -4.67 13.58
N ALA A 69 3.46 -5.68 12.84
CA ALA A 69 3.13 -6.99 13.40
C ALA A 69 4.36 -7.63 14.08
N PHE A 70 5.52 -7.60 13.42
CA PHE A 70 6.77 -8.14 13.97
C PHE A 70 7.21 -7.40 15.25
N ASP A 71 7.16 -6.07 15.27
CA ASP A 71 7.54 -5.27 16.43
C ASP A 71 6.60 -5.46 17.62
N THR A 72 5.31 -5.62 17.36
CA THR A 72 4.33 -5.97 18.40
C THR A 72 4.57 -7.39 18.93
N LEU A 73 4.78 -8.37 18.04
CA LEU A 73 4.99 -9.77 18.41
C LEU A 73 6.29 -10.01 19.17
N ARG A 74 7.37 -9.28 18.83
CA ARG A 74 8.66 -9.39 19.54
C ARG A 74 8.70 -8.60 20.86
N GLY A 75 7.62 -7.87 21.18
CA GLY A 75 7.50 -7.08 22.40
C GLY A 75 8.30 -5.78 22.39
N LEU A 76 8.60 -5.21 21.22
CA LEU A 76 9.19 -3.87 21.14
C LEU A 76 8.19 -2.81 21.62
N VAL A 77 6.93 -2.96 21.19
CA VAL A 77 5.81 -2.09 21.57
C VAL A 77 4.73 -2.90 22.29
N ALA A 78 3.85 -2.20 23.01
CA ALA A 78 2.77 -2.82 23.75
C ALA A 78 1.71 -3.45 22.81
N SER A 79 1.00 -4.47 23.29
CA SER A 79 0.01 -5.20 22.48
C SER A 79 -1.16 -4.33 21.99
N GLU A 80 -1.40 -3.20 22.64
CA GLU A 80 -2.37 -2.17 22.28
C GLU A 80 -2.11 -1.61 20.87
N HIS A 81 -0.87 -1.72 20.36
CA HIS A 81 -0.53 -1.34 18.98
C HIS A 81 -1.32 -2.11 17.93
N TRP A 82 -1.83 -3.32 18.22
CA TRP A 82 -2.78 -3.99 17.30
C TRP A 82 -4.01 -3.14 17.00
N LEU A 83 -4.52 -2.40 17.99
CA LEU A 83 -5.68 -1.53 17.86
C LEU A 83 -5.30 -0.13 17.33
N ILE A 84 -4.17 0.41 17.79
CA ILE A 84 -3.67 1.74 17.36
C ILE A 84 -3.30 1.72 15.86
N ASP A 85 -2.66 0.64 15.40
CA ASP A 85 -2.20 0.49 14.01
C ASP A 85 -3.33 0.06 13.06
N PHE A 86 -4.42 -0.52 13.59
CA PHE A 86 -5.56 -0.97 12.77
C PHE A 86 -6.10 0.06 11.79
N PRO A 87 -6.45 1.30 12.21
CA PRO A 87 -7.04 2.29 11.30
C PRO A 87 -6.08 2.81 10.22
N LEU A 88 -4.78 2.95 10.52
CA LEU A 88 -3.83 3.67 9.64
C LEU A 88 -2.74 2.79 9.03
N VAL A 89 -2.59 1.53 9.46
CA VAL A 89 -1.62 0.58 8.91
C VAL A 89 -2.33 -0.63 8.31
N TYR A 90 -3.12 -1.38 9.10
CA TYR A 90 -3.74 -2.63 8.63
C TYR A 90 -4.91 -2.38 7.68
N SER A 91 -5.79 -1.43 7.99
CA SER A 91 -6.96 -1.14 7.15
C SER A 91 -6.56 -0.58 5.76
N PRO A 92 -5.64 0.41 5.64
CA PRO A 92 -5.19 0.87 4.34
C PRO A 92 -4.49 -0.22 3.53
N THR A 93 -3.71 -1.08 4.18
CA THR A 93 -3.10 -2.26 3.54
C THR A 93 -4.16 -3.15 2.90
N ALA A 94 -5.20 -3.51 3.65
CA ALA A 94 -6.29 -4.34 3.14
C ALA A 94 -7.02 -3.67 1.96
N ILE A 95 -7.27 -2.36 2.05
CA ILE A 95 -7.91 -1.58 0.99
C ILE A 95 -7.05 -1.59 -0.28
N TYR A 96 -5.75 -1.29 -0.19
CA TYR A 96 -4.90 -1.25 -1.38
C TYR A 96 -4.69 -2.64 -2.00
N VAL A 97 -4.60 -3.69 -1.19
CA VAL A 97 -4.57 -5.07 -1.68
C VAL A 97 -5.86 -5.40 -2.45
N LEU A 98 -7.02 -5.05 -1.90
CA LEU A 98 -8.31 -5.26 -2.58
C LEU A 98 -8.38 -4.46 -3.87
N LEU A 99 -8.01 -3.18 -3.86
CA LEU A 99 -8.02 -2.33 -5.06
C LEU A 99 -7.08 -2.85 -6.15
N ALA A 100 -5.87 -3.28 -5.78
CA ALA A 100 -4.93 -3.90 -6.71
C ALA A 100 -5.51 -5.21 -7.29
N TRP A 101 -6.13 -6.04 -6.45
CA TRP A 101 -6.78 -7.27 -6.88
C TRP A 101 -7.95 -7.02 -7.84
N LEU A 102 -8.77 -6.01 -7.58
CA LEU A 102 -9.86 -5.61 -8.47
C LEU A 102 -9.36 -5.00 -9.78
N ALA A 103 -8.21 -4.33 -9.78
CA ALA A 103 -7.61 -3.72 -10.95
C ALA A 103 -6.77 -4.69 -11.80
N ARG A 104 -6.62 -5.95 -11.38
CA ARG A 104 -5.76 -6.93 -12.09
C ARG A 104 -6.18 -7.10 -13.55
N PRO A 105 -5.24 -7.14 -14.50
CA PRO A 105 -5.55 -7.44 -15.89
C PRO A 105 -6.25 -8.80 -15.98
N GLY A 106 -7.32 -8.88 -16.77
CA GLY A 106 -7.92 -10.16 -17.12
C GLY A 106 -6.99 -10.98 -18.01
N PRO A 107 -7.28 -12.29 -18.20
CA PRO A 107 -6.57 -13.09 -19.21
C PRO A 107 -6.66 -12.40 -20.57
N ALA A 108 -5.54 -12.37 -21.31
CA ALA A 108 -5.46 -11.72 -22.60
C ALA A 108 -6.55 -12.27 -23.54
N ARG A 109 -7.38 -11.40 -24.10
CA ARG A 109 -8.48 -11.79 -25.01
C ARG A 109 -8.00 -12.40 -26.33
N ASP A 110 -6.69 -12.38 -26.58
CA ASP A 110 -6.08 -12.76 -27.85
C ASP A 110 -6.04 -14.28 -28.06
N GLU A 111 -5.86 -15.08 -27.01
CA GLU A 111 -5.86 -16.55 -27.09
C GLU A 111 -7.23 -17.13 -27.48
N MET A 112 -8.31 -16.48 -27.06
CA MET A 112 -9.67 -16.94 -27.34
C MET A 112 -10.09 -16.67 -28.80
N SER A 113 -9.53 -15.63 -29.44
CA SER A 113 -9.76 -15.38 -30.87
C SER A 113 -8.95 -16.33 -31.78
N ALA A 114 -7.73 -16.69 -31.37
CA ALA A 114 -6.88 -17.62 -32.10
C ALA A 114 -7.43 -19.05 -32.06
N SER A 115 -7.97 -19.49 -30.92
CA SER A 115 -8.63 -20.81 -30.83
C SER A 115 -9.95 -20.87 -31.61
N ALA A 116 -10.68 -19.74 -31.71
CA ALA A 116 -11.95 -19.67 -32.44
C ALA A 116 -11.78 -19.56 -33.97
N SER A 117 -10.64 -19.05 -34.46
CA SER A 117 -10.32 -19.01 -35.89
C SER A 117 -9.81 -20.37 -36.40
N ILE A 118 -9.02 -21.08 -35.59
CA ILE A 118 -8.53 -22.43 -35.92
C ILE A 118 -9.70 -23.43 -36.04
N GLY A 119 -10.65 -23.42 -35.10
CA GLY A 119 -11.81 -24.33 -35.15
C GLY A 119 -12.79 -24.07 -36.30
N ARG A 120 -12.70 -22.91 -36.97
CA ARG A 120 -13.52 -22.57 -38.15
C ARG A 120 -12.83 -22.88 -39.47
N ALA A 121 -11.52 -23.08 -39.46
CA ALA A 121 -10.74 -23.48 -40.64
C ALA A 121 -10.73 -25.01 -40.86
N GLU A 122 -11.15 -25.80 -39.86
CA GLU A 122 -11.22 -27.27 -39.91
C GLU A 122 -12.63 -27.82 -40.17
N GLN A 123 -13.60 -26.97 -40.52
CA GLN A 123 -14.97 -27.34 -40.94
C GLN A 123 -15.20 -26.97 -42.40
#